data_AF-A0A1B9HZG7-F1
#
_entry.id   AF-A0A1B9HZG7-F1
#
_cell.length_a   1.000
_cell.length_b   1.000
_cell.length_c   1.000
_cell.angle_alpha   90.00
_cell.angle_beta   90.00
_cell.angle_gamma   90.00
#
_symmetry.space_group_name_H-M   'P 1'
#
loop_
_entity.id
_entity.type
_entity.pdbx_description
1 polymer ?
#
loop_
_entity_poly.entity_id
_entity_poly.type
_entity_poly.pdbx_seq_one_letter_code
_entity_poly.pdbx_strand_id
1 'polypeptide(L)'
;MTRPKSKQSPPPPSSSTAGEGHCHSCGRLLPRENKADPTPRKYCSSTCRSHSKSTYLRDIRFELVNVYHSLLMQNKVGKVILCSEAEKLVFSPASSESVELDKTLITEDDQRNESRLPSSEQREESRRAARRLVAFGFASQGIPTEDRVVEAIQNGKIVETSFAKGEWGIRWK
;
A
#
# COMPACT_ATOMS: atom_id res chain seq x y z
N MET A 1 0.84 -31.91 -19.05
CA MET A 1 1.56 -30.61 -19.21
C MET A 1 2.23 -30.27 -17.89
N THR A 2 3.56 -30.28 -17.85
CA THR A 2 4.36 -30.18 -16.62
C THR A 2 4.61 -28.71 -16.26
N ARG A 3 4.17 -28.30 -15.06
CA ARG A 3 4.36 -26.95 -14.52
C ARG A 3 5.83 -26.74 -14.10
N PRO A 4 6.57 -25.75 -14.62
CA PRO A 4 7.93 -25.52 -14.17
C PRO A 4 7.94 -25.07 -12.70
N LYS A 5 8.57 -25.87 -11.84
CA LYS A 5 8.90 -25.51 -10.45
C LYS A 5 10.16 -24.64 -10.48
N SER A 6 10.01 -23.33 -10.61
CA SER A 6 11.08 -22.40 -10.24
C SER A 6 10.77 -21.81 -8.87
N LYS A 7 11.36 -22.41 -7.83
CA LYS A 7 11.45 -21.82 -6.48
C LYS A 7 12.68 -20.91 -6.47
N GLN A 8 12.58 -19.70 -7.03
CA GLN A 8 13.58 -18.68 -6.74
C GLN A 8 13.31 -18.08 -5.37
N SER A 9 14.28 -18.24 -4.47
CA SER A 9 14.32 -17.53 -3.19
C SER A 9 14.29 -16.02 -3.44
N PRO A 10 13.57 -15.22 -2.63
CA PRO A 10 13.60 -13.78 -2.76
C PRO A 10 15.06 -13.29 -2.56
N PRO A 11 15.54 -12.35 -3.38
CA PRO A 11 16.86 -11.76 -3.21
C PRO A 11 16.98 -11.07 -1.83
N PRO A 12 18.20 -10.96 -1.27
CA PRO A 12 18.42 -10.24 -0.02
C PRO A 12 17.91 -8.79 -0.14
N PRO A 13 17.47 -8.15 0.96
CA PRO A 13 16.99 -6.78 0.93
C PRO A 13 18.16 -5.84 0.58
N SER A 14 18.29 -5.52 -0.70
CA SER A 14 19.22 -4.52 -1.20
C SER A 14 18.76 -3.17 -0.69
N SER A 15 19.55 -2.61 0.22
CA SER A 15 19.40 -1.26 0.73
C SER A 15 19.35 -0.28 -0.43
N SER A 16 18.20 0.38 -0.59
CA SER A 16 17.97 1.58 -1.41
C SER A 16 18.96 1.74 -2.58
N THR A 17 18.79 0.96 -3.65
CA THR A 17 19.63 1.08 -4.84
C THR A 17 19.37 2.44 -5.51
N ALA A 18 20.26 3.40 -5.27
CA ALA A 18 20.30 4.67 -5.98
C ALA A 18 20.37 4.41 -7.50
N GLY A 19 19.27 4.68 -8.21
CA GLY A 19 19.15 4.49 -9.66
C GLY A 19 17.98 3.63 -10.11
N GLU A 20 17.23 2.98 -9.20
CA GLU A 20 16.04 2.21 -9.57
C GLU A 20 14.76 3.01 -9.31
N GLY A 21 14.08 3.40 -10.40
CA GLY A 21 12.82 4.15 -10.33
C GLY A 21 11.67 3.31 -9.79
N HIS A 22 10.71 3.95 -9.12
CA HIS A 22 9.49 3.30 -8.63
C HIS A 22 8.27 3.76 -9.42
N CYS A 23 7.27 2.90 -9.53
CA CYS A 23 6.01 3.19 -10.20
C CYS A 23 5.24 4.27 -9.41
N HIS A 24 4.94 5.39 -10.06
CA HIS A 24 4.19 6.53 -9.47
C HIS A 24 2.72 6.21 -9.18
N SER A 25 2.23 5.01 -9.47
CA SER A 25 0.87 4.57 -9.16
C SER A 25 0.89 3.56 -8.00
N CYS A 26 1.58 2.44 -8.18
CA CYS A 26 1.54 1.31 -7.25
C CYS A 26 2.78 1.16 -6.34
N GLY A 27 3.81 1.99 -6.51
CA GLY A 27 5.04 1.96 -5.72
C GLY A 27 5.95 0.75 -5.95
N ARG A 28 5.72 -0.06 -7.00
CA ARG A 28 6.62 -1.16 -7.37
C ARG A 28 7.89 -0.64 -8.04
N LEU A 29 9.02 -1.30 -7.80
CA LEU A 29 10.26 -1.15 -8.54
C LEU A 29 10.00 -1.32 -10.03
N LEU A 30 10.49 -0.37 -10.81
CA LEU A 30 10.46 -0.43 -12.25
C LEU A 30 11.70 -1.18 -12.74
N PRO A 31 11.55 -2.01 -13.80
CA PRO A 31 12.70 -2.62 -14.44
C PRO A 31 13.63 -1.52 -14.96
N ARG A 32 14.93 -1.81 -14.97
CA ARG A 32 15.97 -0.88 -15.44
C ARG A 32 15.62 -0.37 -16.83
N GLU A 33 15.87 0.92 -17.02
CA GLU A 33 15.55 1.63 -18.24
C GLU A 33 16.28 0.98 -19.42
N ASN A 34 15.53 0.69 -20.48
CA ASN A 34 16.13 0.24 -21.72
C ASN A 34 16.86 1.43 -22.35
N LYS A 35 18.17 1.29 -22.61
CA LYS A 35 19.01 2.34 -23.23
C LYS A 35 18.48 2.86 -24.58
N ALA A 36 17.52 2.17 -25.18
CA ALA A 36 16.91 2.53 -26.47
C ALA A 36 15.78 3.56 -26.36
N ASP A 37 15.17 3.77 -25.18
CA ASP A 37 14.13 4.78 -24.97
C ASP A 37 14.57 5.72 -23.85
N PRO A 38 14.94 6.98 -24.17
CA PRO A 38 15.45 7.94 -23.19
C PRO A 38 14.35 8.48 -22.27
N THR A 39 13.07 8.11 -22.48
CA THR A 39 11.97 8.60 -21.65
C THR A 39 11.86 7.77 -20.36
N PRO A 40 12.03 8.38 -19.17
CA PRO A 40 11.95 7.64 -17.92
C PRO A 40 10.54 7.09 -17.72
N ARG A 41 10.44 5.78 -17.52
CA ARG A 41 9.14 5.11 -17.32
C ARG A 41 8.60 5.53 -15.95
N LYS A 42 7.38 6.08 -15.93
CA LYS A 42 6.70 6.48 -14.66
C LYS A 42 5.83 5.39 -14.06
N TYR A 43 5.33 4.47 -14.89
CA TYR A 43 4.35 3.46 -14.50
C TYR A 43 4.78 2.07 -14.98
N CYS A 44 4.51 1.04 -14.18
CA CYS A 44 4.86 -0.34 -14.52
C CYS A 44 3.90 -0.97 -15.55
N SER A 45 2.70 -0.40 -15.75
CA SER A 45 1.69 -0.92 -16.68
C SER A 45 0.69 0.16 -17.12
N SER A 46 -0.05 -0.12 -18.20
CA SER A 46 -1.19 0.69 -18.65
C SER A 46 -2.26 0.80 -17.56
N THR A 47 -2.56 -0.30 -16.86
CA THR A 47 -3.48 -0.31 -15.72
C THR A 47 -3.02 0.65 -14.63
N CYS A 48 -1.74 0.66 -14.27
CA CYS A 48 -1.21 1.60 -13.28
C CYS A 48 -1.31 3.05 -13.75
N ARG A 49 -1.09 3.31 -15.03
CA ARG A 49 -1.26 4.64 -15.64
C ARG A 49 -2.72 5.10 -15.58
N SER A 50 -3.69 4.23 -15.88
CA SER A 50 -5.12 4.57 -15.77
C SER A 50 -5.54 4.75 -14.32
N HIS A 51 -5.13 3.84 -13.44
CA HIS A 51 -5.43 3.88 -12.01
C HIS A 51 -4.94 5.16 -11.34
N SER A 52 -3.75 5.64 -11.72
CA SER A 52 -3.22 6.91 -11.20
C SER A 52 -4.10 8.13 -11.52
N LYS A 53 -5.01 8.04 -12.49
CA LYS A 53 -5.93 9.14 -12.88
C LYS A 53 -7.27 9.08 -12.16
N SER A 54 -7.62 7.95 -11.54
CA SER A 54 -8.86 7.83 -10.78
C SER A 54 -8.81 8.72 -9.53
N THR A 55 -9.77 9.62 -9.39
CA THR A 55 -9.92 10.49 -8.21
C THR A 55 -10.35 9.67 -7.00
N TYR A 56 -11.39 8.85 -7.15
CA TYR A 56 -11.89 7.92 -6.12
C TYR A 56 -10.77 7.09 -5.47
N LEU A 57 -9.89 6.50 -6.28
CA LEU A 57 -8.77 5.70 -5.77
C LEU A 57 -7.63 6.53 -5.17
N ARG A 58 -7.50 7.81 -5.55
CA ARG A 58 -6.57 8.74 -4.90
C ARG A 58 -7.06 9.10 -3.50
N ASP A 59 -8.36 9.32 -3.34
CA ASP A 59 -8.95 9.70 -2.06
C ASP A 59 -8.81 8.57 -1.03
N ILE A 60 -9.16 7.34 -1.42
CA ILE A 60 -8.95 6.13 -0.61
C ILE A 60 -7.47 5.97 -0.23
N ARG A 61 -6.57 6.20 -1.18
CA ARG A 61 -5.13 6.10 -0.90
C ARG A 61 -4.66 7.17 0.07
N PHE A 62 -5.17 8.39 -0.04
CA PHE A 62 -4.85 9.47 0.87
C PHE A 62 -5.33 9.13 2.29
N GLU A 63 -6.53 8.59 2.42
CA GLU A 63 -7.05 8.09 3.70
C GLU A 63 -6.17 6.98 4.29
N LEU A 64 -5.81 5.97 3.51
CA LEU A 64 -4.87 4.91 3.93
C LEU A 64 -3.54 5.50 4.42
N VAL A 65 -3.00 6.49 3.71
CA VAL A 65 -1.75 7.16 4.09
C VAL A 65 -1.91 7.89 5.44
N ASN A 66 -3.03 8.57 5.68
CA ASN A 66 -3.33 9.18 6.98
C ASN A 66 -3.44 8.14 8.11
N VAL A 67 -4.07 7.00 7.84
CA VAL A 67 -4.16 5.89 8.79
C VAL A 67 -2.78 5.33 9.12
N TYR A 68 -1.95 5.04 8.11
CA TYR A 68 -0.56 4.60 8.34
C TYR A 68 0.22 5.61 9.16
N HIS A 69 0.11 6.90 8.83
CA HIS A 69 0.78 7.96 9.58
C HIS A 69 0.34 7.97 11.05
N SER A 70 -0.97 7.95 11.30
CA SER A 70 -1.54 7.98 12.66
C SER A 70 -1.10 6.77 13.47
N LEU A 71 -1.18 5.57 12.90
CA LEU A 71 -0.72 4.34 13.56
C LEU A 71 0.77 4.38 13.84
N LEU A 72 1.60 4.81 12.89
CA LEU A 72 3.03 4.89 13.08
C LEU A 72 3.43 5.93 14.15
N MET A 73 2.69 7.04 14.27
CA MET A 73 2.97 8.07 15.29
C MET A 73 2.50 7.70 16.69
N GLN A 74 1.38 6.97 16.81
CA GLN A 74 0.85 6.51 18.10
C GLN A 74 1.68 5.39 18.73
N ASN A 75 2.37 4.60 17.90
CA ASN A 75 3.06 3.41 18.34
C ASN A 75 4.55 3.64 18.62
N LYS A 76 5.11 2.83 19.50
CA LYS A 76 6.55 2.84 19.80
C LYS A 76 7.36 2.55 18.53
N VAL A 77 8.53 3.19 18.41
CA VAL A 77 9.50 2.92 17.34
C VAL A 77 9.78 1.42 17.28
N GLY A 78 9.75 0.86 16.06
CA GLY A 78 9.94 -0.57 15.82
C GLY A 78 8.66 -1.40 15.68
N LYS A 79 7.48 -0.89 16.08
CA LYS A 79 6.21 -1.59 15.81
C LYS A 79 5.93 -1.61 14.31
N VAL A 80 5.60 -2.79 13.80
CA VAL A 80 5.20 -3.00 12.40
C VAL A 80 3.70 -2.80 12.29
N ILE A 81 3.28 -1.91 11.38
CA ILE A 81 1.89 -1.69 11.01
C ILE A 81 1.59 -2.53 9.78
N LEU A 82 0.70 -3.51 9.92
CA LEU A 82 0.37 -4.44 8.83
C LEU A 82 -0.54 -3.80 7.80
N CYS A 83 -0.42 -4.21 6.53
CA CYS A 83 -1.34 -3.72 5.50
C CYS A 83 -2.80 -4.10 5.77
N SER A 84 -3.02 -5.26 6.38
CA SER A 84 -4.34 -5.74 6.80
C SER A 84 -4.96 -4.89 7.91
N GLU A 85 -4.15 -4.27 8.77
CA GLU A 85 -4.60 -3.37 9.83
C GLU A 85 -5.11 -2.05 9.25
N ALA A 86 -4.33 -1.42 8.37
CA ALA A 86 -4.75 -0.20 7.67
C ALA A 86 -5.97 -0.44 6.76
N GLU A 87 -6.05 -1.59 6.10
CA GLU A 87 -7.21 -2.01 5.29
C GLU A 87 -8.49 -2.04 6.14
N LYS A 88 -8.46 -2.68 7.31
CA LYS A 88 -9.63 -2.79 8.19
C LYS A 88 -10.12 -1.42 8.66
N LEU A 89 -9.22 -0.53 9.04
CA LEU A 89 -9.59 0.79 9.56
C LEU A 89 -10.27 1.67 8.51
N VAL A 90 -9.81 1.62 7.26
CA VAL A 90 -10.38 2.42 6.16
C VAL A 90 -11.66 1.78 5.62
N PHE A 91 -11.65 0.48 5.34
CA PHE A 91 -12.76 -0.16 4.63
C PHE A 91 -13.80 -0.83 5.52
N SER A 92 -13.52 -1.02 6.82
CA SER A 92 -14.43 -1.65 7.80
C SER A 92 -14.37 -0.92 9.16
N PRO A 93 -14.76 0.36 9.25
CA PRO A 93 -14.69 1.12 10.49
C PRO A 93 -15.62 0.62 11.62
N ALA A 94 -16.47 -0.38 11.36
CA ALA A 94 -17.56 -0.81 12.25
C ALA A 94 -17.18 -1.91 13.28
N SER A 95 -16.10 -1.77 14.04
CA SER A 95 -15.87 -2.66 15.20
C SER A 95 -15.09 -2.07 16.38
N SER A 96 -15.01 -0.75 16.50
CA SER A 96 -14.50 -0.11 17.73
C SER A 96 -15.62 0.73 18.34
N GLU A 97 -16.12 0.24 19.47
CA GLU A 97 -17.18 0.75 20.36
C GLU A 97 -18.61 0.29 20.06
N SER A 98 -19.09 -0.65 20.88
CA SER A 98 -20.45 -1.18 20.91
C SER A 98 -21.34 -0.36 21.86
N VAL A 99 -22.50 0.10 21.37
CA VAL A 99 -23.69 0.36 22.20
C VAL A 99 -24.92 -0.14 21.44
N GLU A 100 -25.72 -0.98 22.11
CA GLU A 100 -27.00 -1.44 21.62
C GLU A 100 -27.99 -0.29 21.49
N LEU A 101 -28.67 -0.14 20.34
CA LEU A 101 -30.03 0.38 20.31
C LEU A 101 -30.75 0.06 18.99
N ASP A 102 -31.86 -0.65 19.16
CA ASP A 102 -33.06 -0.85 18.32
C ASP A 102 -32.98 -1.14 16.82
N LYS A 103 -33.57 -2.30 16.50
CA LYS A 103 -34.07 -2.67 15.17
C LYS A 103 -35.26 -1.79 14.78
N THR A 104 -35.04 -0.86 13.86
CA THR A 104 -36.09 -0.40 12.93
C THR A 104 -35.50 -0.18 11.53
N LEU A 105 -35.72 -1.19 10.68
CA LEU A 105 -36.14 -1.15 9.27
C LEU A 105 -36.33 0.29 8.69
N ILE A 106 -35.86 0.74 7.51
CA ILE A 106 -35.87 0.13 6.16
C ILE A 106 -34.91 0.93 5.22
N THR A 107 -34.15 0.22 4.35
CA THR A 107 -33.60 0.57 3.02
C THR A 107 -32.83 1.88 2.76
N GLU A 108 -31.49 1.83 2.93
CA GLU A 108 -30.54 2.72 2.22
C GLU A 108 -29.21 1.98 1.89
N ASP A 109 -29.24 0.65 1.82
CA ASP A 109 -28.03 -0.20 1.78
C ASP A 109 -27.59 -0.62 0.36
N ASP A 110 -28.46 -0.52 -0.65
CA ASP A 110 -28.14 -1.06 -1.99
C ASP A 110 -27.28 -0.10 -2.85
N GLN A 111 -27.36 1.22 -2.66
CA GLN A 111 -26.53 2.18 -3.41
C GLN A 111 -25.12 2.38 -2.81
N ARG A 112 -24.92 2.06 -1.53
CA ARG A 112 -23.60 2.10 -0.87
C ARG A 112 -22.75 0.87 -1.18
N ASN A 113 -23.33 -0.17 -1.78
CA ASN A 113 -22.64 -1.41 -2.12
C ASN A 113 -21.86 -1.31 -3.45
N GLU A 114 -22.29 -0.45 -4.38
CA GLU A 114 -21.64 -0.27 -5.69
C GLU A 114 -20.32 0.53 -5.61
N SER A 115 -20.17 1.36 -4.58
CA SER A 115 -19.01 2.23 -4.36
C SER A 115 -17.98 1.63 -3.41
N ARG A 116 -18.09 0.34 -3.06
CA ARG A 116 -17.13 -0.33 -2.19
C ARG A 116 -16.23 -1.21 -3.04
N LEU A 117 -14.95 -0.88 -3.09
CA LEU A 117 -13.94 -1.72 -3.76
C LEU A 117 -14.09 -3.19 -3.32
N PRO A 118 -13.94 -4.17 -4.22
CA PRO A 118 -13.92 -5.57 -3.82
C PRO A 118 -12.76 -5.83 -2.85
N SER A 119 -12.90 -6.81 -1.97
CA SER A 119 -11.91 -7.10 -0.90
C SER A 119 -10.47 -7.30 -1.43
N SER A 120 -10.33 -7.85 -2.64
CA SER A 120 -9.01 -7.99 -3.28
C SER A 120 -8.38 -6.65 -3.68
N GLU A 121 -9.19 -5.68 -4.10
CA GLU A 121 -8.75 -4.33 -4.45
C GLU A 121 -8.52 -3.48 -3.22
N GLN A 122 -9.34 -3.61 -2.17
CA GLN A 122 -9.10 -2.98 -0.87
C GLN A 122 -7.70 -3.34 -0.33
N ARG A 123 -7.39 -4.65 -0.31
CA ARG A 123 -6.09 -5.17 0.10
C ARG A 123 -4.95 -4.66 -0.78
N GLU A 124 -5.18 -4.60 -2.09
CA GLU A 124 -4.15 -4.12 -3.01
C GLU A 124 -3.95 -2.61 -2.90
N GLU A 125 -4.98 -1.80 -2.65
CA GLU A 125 -4.84 -0.36 -2.40
C GLU A 125 -4.10 -0.09 -1.09
N SER A 126 -4.40 -0.82 -0.02
CA SER A 126 -3.64 -0.74 1.24
C SER A 126 -2.16 -1.03 1.00
N ARG A 127 -1.85 -2.09 0.24
CA ARG A 127 -0.47 -2.43 -0.13
C ARG A 127 0.18 -1.38 -1.04
N ARG A 128 -0.56 -0.76 -1.95
CA ARG A 128 -0.04 0.33 -2.81
C ARG A 128 0.30 1.56 -1.99
N ALA A 129 -0.53 1.92 -1.03
CA ALA A 129 -0.24 3.00 -0.10
C ALA A 129 1.06 2.72 0.66
N ALA A 130 1.18 1.55 1.29
CA ALA A 130 2.42 1.15 1.98
C ALA A 130 3.66 1.17 1.07
N ARG A 131 3.56 0.64 -0.16
CA ARG A 131 4.66 0.68 -1.13
C ARG A 131 5.11 2.09 -1.46
N ARG A 132 4.15 3.00 -1.69
CA ARG A 132 4.46 4.40 -1.99
C ARG A 132 5.11 5.10 -0.81
N LEU A 133 4.68 4.78 0.42
CA LEU A 133 5.30 5.34 1.62
C LEU A 133 6.76 4.90 1.75
N VAL A 134 7.07 3.64 1.46
CA VAL A 134 8.47 3.15 1.46
C VAL A 134 9.29 3.75 0.31
N ALA A 135 8.70 3.84 -0.89
CA ALA A 135 9.40 4.31 -2.08
C ALA A 135 9.62 5.84 -2.11
N PHE A 136 8.66 6.62 -1.63
CA PHE A 136 8.62 8.07 -1.81
C PHE A 136 8.48 8.85 -0.49
N GLY A 137 8.24 8.18 0.63
CA GLY A 137 8.00 8.83 1.92
C GLY A 137 6.62 9.51 2.02
N PHE A 138 6.29 9.95 3.23
CA PHE A 138 5.04 10.65 3.54
C PHE A 138 4.94 12.07 2.95
N ALA A 139 6.08 12.79 2.90
CA ALA A 139 6.14 14.14 2.33
C ALA A 139 5.64 14.18 0.88
N SER A 140 5.99 13.15 0.07
CA SER A 140 5.52 13.02 -1.31
C SER A 140 4.00 12.79 -1.44
N GLN A 141 3.33 12.39 -0.36
CA GLN A 141 1.88 12.17 -0.30
C GLN A 141 1.15 13.34 0.37
N GLY A 142 1.83 14.44 0.66
CA GLY A 142 1.23 15.66 1.23
C GLY A 142 1.14 15.67 2.75
N ILE A 143 1.74 14.70 3.45
CA ILE A 143 1.84 14.71 4.91
C ILE A 143 3.21 15.24 5.31
N PRO A 144 3.31 16.46 5.89
CA PRO A 144 4.57 16.99 6.40
C PRO A 144 4.98 16.15 7.61
N THR A 145 5.96 15.28 7.39
CA THR A 145 6.62 14.49 8.44
C THR A 145 8.07 14.92 8.46
N GLU A 146 8.71 14.80 9.63
CA GLU A 146 10.18 14.79 9.71
C GLU A 146 10.72 13.79 8.68
N ASP A 147 11.96 13.96 8.19
CA ASP A 147 12.62 13.12 7.16
C ASP A 147 12.83 11.63 7.57
N ARG A 148 11.99 11.13 8.48
CA ARG A 148 11.87 9.74 8.90
C ARG A 148 11.46 8.89 7.71
N VAL A 149 12.29 7.89 7.45
CA VAL A 149 12.06 6.90 6.40
C VAL A 149 11.28 5.73 6.99
N VAL A 150 10.42 5.12 6.18
CA VAL A 150 9.76 3.87 6.53
C VAL A 150 10.37 2.70 5.77
N GLU A 151 10.45 1.55 6.42
CA GLU A 151 10.92 0.30 5.83
C GLU A 151 9.83 -0.77 5.91
N ALA A 152 9.81 -1.65 4.90
CA ALA A 152 8.86 -2.76 4.87
C ALA A 152 9.41 -3.99 5.58
N ILE A 153 8.56 -4.59 6.42
CA ILE A 153 8.88 -5.76 7.22
C ILE A 153 7.94 -6.91 6.87
N GLN A 154 8.53 -8.07 6.65
CA GLN A 154 7.83 -9.34 6.49
C GLN A 154 8.51 -10.41 7.34
N ASN A 155 7.74 -11.10 8.19
CA ASN A 155 8.26 -12.17 9.07
C ASN A 155 9.50 -11.74 9.87
N GLY A 156 9.49 -10.52 10.41
CA GLY A 156 10.60 -9.95 11.17
C GLY A 156 11.82 -9.54 10.36
N LYS A 157 11.78 -9.66 9.03
CA LYS A 157 12.89 -9.29 8.12
C LYS A 157 12.51 -8.08 7.28
N ILE A 158 13.48 -7.22 7.01
CA ILE A 158 13.35 -6.15 6.02
C ILE A 158 13.20 -6.79 4.65
N VAL A 159 12.21 -6.33 3.88
CA VAL A 159 11.92 -6.86 2.55
C VAL A 159 11.72 -5.71 1.57
N GLU A 160 12.16 -5.94 0.33
CA GLU A 160 11.83 -5.04 -0.77
C GLU A 160 10.34 -5.21 -1.13
N THR A 161 9.60 -4.11 -1.10
CA THR A 161 8.14 -4.15 -1.15
C THR A 161 7.56 -4.75 -2.44
N SER A 162 8.33 -4.66 -3.53
CA SER A 162 7.95 -5.20 -4.83
C SER A 162 7.91 -6.73 -4.84
N PHE A 163 8.69 -7.36 -3.96
CA PHE A 163 8.83 -8.81 -3.82
C PHE A 163 8.09 -9.39 -2.61
N ALA A 164 7.56 -8.54 -1.71
CA ALA A 164 6.77 -8.96 -0.57
C ALA A 164 5.51 -9.73 -1.00
N LYS A 165 5.21 -10.83 -0.31
CA LYS A 165 4.07 -11.73 -0.61
C LYS A 165 3.25 -12.00 0.65
N GLY A 166 1.94 -12.17 0.54
CA GLY A 166 1.13 -12.47 1.72
C GLY A 166 1.03 -11.27 2.68
N GLU A 167 1.12 -11.51 3.98
CA GLU A 167 1.05 -10.47 5.00
C GLU A 167 2.43 -9.83 5.26
N TRP A 168 2.44 -8.50 5.26
CA TRP A 168 3.61 -7.67 5.51
C TRP A 168 3.12 -6.28 5.94
N GLY A 169 4.04 -5.46 6.45
CA GLY A 169 3.73 -4.14 6.95
C GLY A 169 4.90 -3.18 6.83
N ILE A 170 4.73 -1.98 7.37
CA ILE A 170 5.76 -0.93 7.41
C ILE A 170 6.02 -0.50 8.85
N ARG A 171 7.22 0.01 9.11
CA ARG A 171 7.58 0.65 10.37
C ARG A 171 8.48 1.84 10.14
N TRP A 172 8.60 2.70 11.15
CA TRP A 172 9.67 3.70 11.20
C TRP A 172 11.04 3.01 11.22
N LYS A 173 11.97 3.56 10.43
CA LYS A 173 13.38 3.22 10.46
C LYS A 173 14.09 3.94 11.61
#